data_AF-A0A9D0IBM3-F1
#
_entry.id   AF-A0A9D0IBM3-F1
#
_cell.length_a   1.000
_cell.length_b   1.000
_cell.length_c   1.000
_cell.angle_alpha   90.00
_cell.angle_beta   90.00
_cell.angle_gamma   90.00
#
_symmetry.space_group_name_H-M   'P 1'
#
loop_
_entity.id
_entity.type
_entity.pdbx_description
1 polymer ?
#
loop_
_entity_poly.entity_id
_entity_poly.type
_entity_poly.pdbx_seq_one_letter_code
_entity_poly.pdbx_strand_id
1 'polypeptide(L)' 'RLRLLSLALALLYAASDEYHQTFVPGRNGQWPDVVVDGIGGVIAILVSRSMKISPKSSS' A
#
# COMPACT_ATOMS: atom_id res chain seq x y z
N ARG A 1 -12.14 -9.79 1.67
CA ARG A 1 -11.33 -10.12 2.86
C ARG A 1 -9.84 -9.96 2.58
N LEU A 2 -9.29 -10.67 1.59
CA LEU A 2 -7.89 -10.53 1.17
C LEU A 2 -7.45 -9.08 0.88
N ARG A 3 -8.28 -8.29 0.19
CA ARG A 3 -7.96 -6.88 -0.13
C ARG A 3 -7.70 -6.00 1.10
N LEU A 4 -8.47 -6.19 2.19
CA LEU A 4 -8.29 -5.43 3.42
C LEU A 4 -7.02 -5.87 4.17
N LEU A 5 -6.71 -7.17 4.12
CA LEU A 5 -5.45 -7.72 4.61
C LEU A 5 -4.26 -7.16 3.84
N SER A 6 -4.33 -7.10 2.51
CA SER A 6 -3.29 -6.49 1.68
C SER A 6 -3.08 -5.02 2.00
N LEU A 7 -4.16 -4.26 2.24
CA LEU A 7 -4.06 -2.85 2.65
C LEU A 7 -3.41 -2.71 4.03
N ALA A 8 -3.82 -3.53 4.99
CA ALA A 8 -3.25 -3.51 6.33
C ALA A 8 -1.75 -3.85 6.32
N LEU A 9 -1.35 -4.84 5.52
CA LEU A 9 0.06 -5.22 5.35
C LEU A 9 0.87 -4.11 4.65
N ALA A 10 0.31 -3.46 3.63
CA ALA A 10 0.96 -2.35 2.95
C ALA A 10 1.19 -1.16 3.90
N LEU A 11 0.19 -0.80 4.71
CA LEU A 11 0.32 0.24 5.74
C LEU A 11 1.35 -0.12 6.81
N LEU A 12 1.36 -1.36 7.30
CA LEU A 12 2.37 -1.83 8.25
C LEU A 12 3.77 -1.75 7.65
N TYR A 13 3.92 -2.14 6.38
CA TYR A 13 5.19 -2.11 5.69
C TYR A 13 5.70 -0.68 5.49
N ALA A 14 4.85 0.23 5.02
CA ALA A 14 5.18 1.65 4.88
C ALA A 14 5.58 2.28 6.22
N ALA A 15 4.83 2.01 7.30
CA ALA A 15 5.20 2.45 8.65
C ALA A 15 6.54 1.86 9.13
N SER A 16 6.83 0.61 8.78
CA SER A 16 8.10 -0.04 9.11
C SER A 16 9.26 0.56 8.32
N ASP A 17 9.04 0.94 7.06
CA ASP A 17 10.05 1.59 6.22
C ASP A 17 10.41 2.98 6.75
N GLU A 18 9.41 3.79 7.10
CA GLU A 18 9.63 5.10 7.71
C GLU A 18 10.33 5.01 9.07
N TYR A 19 9.99 4.00 9.88
CA TYR A 19 10.73 3.69 11.10
C TYR A 19 12.18 3.30 10.79
N HIS A 20 12.41 2.46 9.77
CA HIS A 20 13.76 2.09 9.32
C HIS A 20 14.58 3.30 8.85
N GLN A 21 13.95 4.26 8.17
CA GLN A 21 14.59 5.47 7.70
C GLN A 21 15.12 6.34 8.85
N THR A 22 14.53 6.25 10.06
CA THR A 22 15.07 6.97 11.24
C THR A 22 16.45 6.49 11.68
N PHE A 23 16.84 5.26 11.31
CA PHE A 23 18.17 4.71 11.62
C PHE A 23 19.20 4.97 10.51
N VAL A 24 18.75 5.45 9.34
CA VAL A 24 19.63 5.74 8.20
C VAL A 24 20.01 7.22 8.23
N PRO A 25 21.27 7.57 8.58
CA PRO A 25 21.70 8.96 8.60
C PRO A 25 21.56 9.59 7.21
N GLY A 26 20.93 10.77 7.15
CA GLY A 26 20.66 11.49 5.89
C GLY A 26 19.27 11.24 5.27
N ARG A 27 18.45 10.36 5.86
CA ARG A 27 17.02 10.22 5.56
C ARG A 27 16.21 10.67 6.77
N ASN A 28 15.12 11.41 6.53
CA ASN A 28 14.17 11.76 7.56
C ASN A 28 12.92 10.93 7.29
N GLY A 29 12.56 10.03 8.19
CA GLY A 29 11.27 9.36 8.08
C GLY A 29 10.14 10.39 8.11
N GLN A 30 9.35 10.48 7.04
CA GLN A 30 8.25 11.42 6.88
C GLN A 30 6.92 10.66 7.03
N TRP A 31 6.19 10.96 8.10
CA TRP A 31 4.81 10.49 8.30
C TRP A 31 3.87 10.68 7.09
N PRO A 32 3.99 11.75 6.26
CA PRO A 32 3.26 11.87 5.01
C PRO A 32 3.41 10.68 4.05
N ASP A 33 4.56 10.01 4.01
CA ASP A 33 4.81 8.94 3.04
C ASP A 33 3.98 7.68 3.36
N VAL A 34 3.82 7.34 4.64
CA VAL A 34 2.88 6.28 5.10
C VAL A 34 1.44 6.59 4.69
N VAL A 35 1.05 7.88 4.76
CA VAL A 35 -0.31 8.31 4.41
C VAL A 35 -0.52 8.23 2.90
N VAL A 36 0.48 8.62 2.10
CA VAL A 36 0.43 8.50 0.63
C VAL A 36 0.31 7.04 0.21
N ASP A 37 1.08 6.13 0.81
CA ASP A 37 0.97 4.69 0.56
C ASP A 37 -0.40 4.13 0.94
N GLY A 38 -0.95 4.61 2.07
CA GLY A 38 -2.31 4.29 2.50
C GLY A 38 -3.38 4.73 1.51
N ILE A 39 -3.29 5.97 1.02
CA ILE A 39 -4.20 6.52 0.01
C ILE A 39 -4.08 5.73 -1.29
N GLY A 40 -2.86 5.43 -1.73
CA GLY A 40 -2.60 4.61 -2.92
C GLY A 40 -3.24 3.22 -2.82
N GLY A 41 -3.10 2.55 -1.67
CA GLY A 41 -3.72 1.26 -1.41
C GLY A 41 -5.26 1.30 -1.42
N VAL A 42 -5.87 2.34 -0.85
CA VAL A 42 -7.32 2.54 -0.89
C VAL A 42 -7.81 2.78 -2.33
N ILE A 43 -7.12 3.64 -3.08
CA ILE A 43 -7.43 3.89 -4.50
C ILE A 43 -7.32 2.58 -5.31
N ALA A 44 -6.27 1.79 -5.12
CA ALA A 44 -6.10 0.51 -5.80
C ALA A 44 -7.25 -0.48 -5.51
N ILE A 45 -7.76 -0.50 -4.27
CA ILE A 45 -8.93 -1.32 -3.92
C ILE A 45 -10.20 -0.81 -4.58
N LEU A 46 -10.41 0.50 -4.64
CA LEU A 46 -11.57 1.10 -5.32
C LEU A 46 -11.53 0.83 -6.82
N VAL A 47 -10.38 1.04 -7.46
CA VAL A 47 -10.18 0.78 -8.89
C VAL A 47 -10.33 -0.70 -9.20
N SER A 48 -9.75 -1.61 -8.42
CA SER A 48 -9.91 -3.07 -8.63
C SER A 48 -11.32 -3.60 -8.35
N ARG A 49 -12.18 -2.83 -7.68
CA ARG A 49 -13.62 -3.13 -7.57
C ARG A 49 -14.39 -2.64 -8.79
N SER A 50 -14.05 -1.46 -9.31
CA SER A 50 -14.67 -0.89 -10.51
C SER A 50 -14.27 -1.63 -11.77
N MET A 51 -13.01 -2.08 -11.83
CA MET A 51 -12.54 -3.00 -12.85
C MET A 51 -12.98 -4.41 -12.47
N LYS A 52 -14.09 -4.89 -13.06
CA LYS A 52 -14.23 -6.33 -13.28
C LYS A 52 -13.03 -6.75 -14.14
N ILE A 53 -11.95 -7.19 -13.52
CA ILE A 53 -10.89 -7.92 -14.20
C ILE A 53 -11.55 -9.19 -14.71
N SER A 54 -12.06 -9.13 -15.95
CA SER A 54 -12.57 -10.31 -16.62
C SER A 54 -11.42 -11.30 -16.66
N PRO A 55 -11.51 -12.47 -15.99
CA PRO A 55 -10.47 -13.47 -16.11
C PRO A 55 -10.40 -13.83 -17.59
N LYS A 56 -9.26 -13.56 -18.23
CA LYS A 56 -9.02 -14.04 -19.58
C LYS A 56 -8.95 -15.56 -19.46
N SER A 57 -10.04 -16.23 -19.84
CA SER A 57 -10.07 -17.66 -20.09
C SER A 57 -8.97 -17.95 -21.12
N SER A 58 -7.89 -18.57 -20.66
CA SER A 58 -6.92 -19.22 -21.54
C SER A 58 -7.49 -20.58 -21.88
N SER A 59 -7.87 -20.76 -23.15
CA SER A 59 -8.16 -22.06 -23.77
C SER A 59 -6.97 -22.99 -23.70
#